data_AF-A0A137ZYG9-F1
#
_entry.id   AF-A0A137ZYG9-F1
#
_cell.length_a   1.000
_cell.length_b   1.000
_cell.length_c   1.000
_cell.angle_alpha   90.00
_cell.angle_beta   90.00
_cell.angle_gamma   90.00
#
_symmetry.space_group_name_H-M   'P 1'
#
loop_
_entity.id
_entity.type
_entity.pdbx_description
1 polymer ?
#
loop_
_entity_poly.entity_id
_entity_poly.type
_entity_poly.pdbx_seq_one_letter_code
_entity_poly.pdbx_strand_id
1 'polypeptide(L)'
;MRTGPPCVRVLGREGVGKTVLGAALRARSVGLSDGAADAVLYCFAGGLRATDRAALDDLAAGSPGPPPVVAWTRADAAGSWRAADAYAERLGDVLGRPVIPVMALLDDVDPVDLPAVRRLAESDLALPESAVAAREALGTDVGLLSRLGGYGLACAIGALRGSPSMPDDELLAGLRDLSGVDALLAPLAAAFDGHEERREAEFEDLLRIVAVTDCARRDDAERILLDRLGRAS
;
A
#
# COMPACT_ATOMS: atom_id res chain seq x y z
N MET A 1 -5.95 21.13 14.46
CA MET A 1 -5.77 21.14 13.00
C MET A 1 -4.59 20.24 12.68
N ARG A 2 -4.73 19.34 11.70
CA ARG A 2 -3.59 18.55 11.23
C ARG A 2 -2.63 19.49 10.48
N THR A 3 -1.45 19.71 11.06
CA THR A 3 -0.37 20.50 10.45
C THR A 3 0.69 19.54 9.93
N GLY A 4 1.27 19.84 8.77
CA GLY A 4 2.30 19.00 8.14
C GLY A 4 1.85 18.36 6.82
N PRO A 5 2.73 17.57 6.18
CA PRO A 5 2.50 17.02 4.84
C PRO A 5 1.25 16.14 4.77
N PRO A 6 0.67 15.95 3.57
CA PRO A 6 -0.44 15.02 3.39
C PRO A 6 -0.01 13.61 3.78
N CYS A 7 -0.93 12.86 4.40
CA CYS A 7 -0.68 11.48 4.79
C CYS A 7 -1.85 10.57 4.44
N VAL A 8 -1.54 9.29 4.26
CA VAL A 8 -2.49 8.23 3.93
C VAL A 8 -2.72 7.32 5.14
N ARG A 9 -3.98 6.90 5.33
CA ARG A 9 -4.34 5.84 6.26
C ARG A 9 -4.39 4.52 5.51
N VAL A 10 -3.59 3.55 5.96
CA VAL A 10 -3.57 2.20 5.36
C VAL A 10 -4.55 1.29 6.09
N LEU A 11 -5.60 0.87 5.38
CA LEU A 11 -6.68 0.04 5.90
C LEU A 11 -6.69 -1.34 5.24
N GLY A 12 -7.47 -2.26 5.81
CA GLY A 12 -7.58 -3.64 5.36
C GLY A 12 -7.60 -4.63 6.51
N ARG A 13 -7.87 -5.90 6.21
CA ARG A 13 -7.89 -6.98 7.20
C ARG A 13 -6.50 -7.27 7.77
N GLU A 14 -6.45 -8.03 8.85
CA GLU A 14 -5.18 -8.58 9.35
C GLU A 14 -4.57 -9.54 8.33
N GLY A 15 -3.23 -9.57 8.29
CA GLY A 15 -2.47 -10.49 7.42
C GLY A 15 -2.39 -10.10 5.94
N VAL A 16 -3.03 -9.00 5.50
CA VAL A 16 -2.97 -8.55 4.09
C VAL A 16 -1.68 -7.78 3.76
N GLY A 17 -0.72 -7.67 4.68
CA GLY A 17 0.58 -7.03 4.37
C GLY A 17 0.61 -5.50 4.45
N LYS A 18 -0.35 -4.87 5.16
CA LYS A 18 -0.38 -3.41 5.38
C LYS A 18 0.93 -2.84 5.94
N THR A 19 1.56 -3.55 6.87
CA THR A 19 2.81 -3.10 7.51
C THR A 19 3.97 -3.08 6.53
N VAL A 20 4.11 -4.11 5.71
CA VAL A 20 5.16 -4.20 4.69
C VAL A 20 4.94 -3.13 3.62
N LEU A 21 3.72 -3.00 3.13
CA LEU A 21 3.38 -1.95 2.16
C LEU A 21 3.58 -0.54 2.75
N GLY A 22 3.23 -0.34 4.01
CA GLY A 22 3.45 0.93 4.69
C GLY A 22 4.93 1.29 4.82
N ALA A 23 5.80 0.31 5.07
CA ALA A 23 7.26 0.54 5.08
C ALA A 23 7.76 0.96 3.69
N ALA A 24 7.34 0.25 2.64
CA ALA A 24 7.68 0.56 1.25
C ALA A 24 7.20 1.97 0.80
N LEU A 25 6.01 2.39 1.26
CA LEU A 25 5.49 3.74 1.01
C LEU A 25 6.27 4.82 1.77
N ARG A 26 6.67 4.55 3.03
CA ARG A 26 7.52 5.49 3.79
C ARG A 26 8.88 5.70 3.14
N ALA A 27 9.46 4.66 2.55
CA ALA A 27 10.71 4.78 1.78
C ALA A 27 10.58 5.75 0.59
N ARG A 28 9.36 5.93 0.07
CA ARG A 28 8.98 6.91 -0.98
C ARG A 28 8.50 8.25 -0.41
N SER A 29 8.76 8.52 0.87
CA SER A 29 8.32 9.74 1.56
C SER A 29 6.80 9.93 1.61
N VAL A 30 6.02 8.87 1.48
CA VAL A 30 4.56 8.94 1.68
C VAL A 30 4.29 8.92 3.19
N GLY A 31 3.69 10.00 3.69
CA GLY A 31 3.31 10.11 5.10
C GLY A 31 2.21 9.10 5.46
N LEU A 32 2.32 8.43 6.60
CA LEU A 32 1.31 7.47 7.09
C LEU A 32 0.67 7.95 8.40
N SER A 33 -0.62 7.66 8.58
CA SER A 33 -1.36 7.94 9.82
C SER A 33 -2.20 6.75 10.26
N ASP A 34 -2.22 6.47 11.56
CA ASP A 34 -3.09 5.47 12.18
C ASP A 34 -4.50 6.04 12.47
N GLY A 35 -4.65 7.37 12.43
CA GLY A 35 -5.88 8.11 12.71
C GLY A 35 -6.47 8.79 11.48
N ALA A 36 -6.91 10.04 11.63
CA ALA A 36 -7.37 10.85 10.50
C ALA A 36 -6.23 11.04 9.49
N ALA A 37 -6.56 10.97 8.20
CA ALA A 37 -5.65 11.06 7.06
C ALA A 37 -6.32 11.77 5.90
N ASP A 38 -5.54 12.23 4.93
CA ASP A 38 -6.04 12.99 3.77
C ASP A 38 -6.47 12.10 2.61
N ALA A 39 -5.94 10.87 2.61
CA ALA A 39 -6.31 9.80 1.70
C ALA A 39 -6.40 8.47 2.46
N VAL A 40 -7.09 7.52 1.84
CA VAL A 40 -7.18 6.14 2.33
C VAL A 40 -6.63 5.19 1.28
N LEU A 41 -5.75 4.29 1.72
CA LEU A 41 -5.29 3.15 0.94
C LEU A 41 -5.88 1.88 1.53
N TYR A 42 -6.83 1.26 0.84
CA TYR A 42 -7.44 0.01 1.27
C TYR A 42 -6.71 -1.18 0.66
N CYS A 43 -6.20 -2.07 1.51
CA CYS A 43 -5.45 -3.25 1.12
C CYS A 43 -6.27 -4.51 1.34
N PHE A 44 -6.27 -5.42 0.37
CA PHE A 44 -6.70 -6.80 0.57
C PHE A 44 -5.77 -7.78 -0.14
N ALA A 45 -5.79 -9.04 0.31
CA ALA A 45 -4.97 -10.12 -0.24
C ALA A 45 -5.83 -11.34 -0.56
N GLY A 46 -5.42 -12.09 -1.58
CA GLY A 46 -6.22 -13.19 -2.12
C GLY A 46 -7.50 -12.70 -2.80
N GLY A 47 -8.58 -13.47 -2.73
CA GLY A 47 -9.86 -13.05 -3.28
C GLY A 47 -10.53 -11.91 -2.48
N LEU A 48 -11.25 -11.04 -3.18
CA LEU A 48 -12.08 -9.99 -2.59
C LEU A 48 -13.20 -10.61 -1.74
N ARG A 49 -13.17 -10.36 -0.42
CA ARG A 49 -14.18 -10.91 0.51
C ARG A 49 -15.36 -9.95 0.68
N ALA A 50 -16.47 -10.47 1.18
CA ALA A 50 -17.65 -9.66 1.53
C ALA A 50 -17.32 -8.56 2.55
N THR A 51 -16.44 -8.84 3.51
CA THR A 51 -15.95 -7.86 4.48
C THR A 51 -15.08 -6.77 3.86
N ASP A 52 -14.34 -7.10 2.79
CA ASP A 52 -13.55 -6.11 2.04
C ASP A 52 -14.47 -5.16 1.28
N ARG A 53 -15.53 -5.71 0.65
CA ARG A 53 -16.54 -4.92 -0.06
C ARG A 53 -17.31 -3.99 0.88
N ALA A 54 -17.82 -4.52 1.99
CA ALA A 54 -18.55 -3.72 2.97
C ALA A 54 -17.71 -2.55 3.50
N ALA A 55 -16.43 -2.79 3.81
CA ALA A 55 -15.54 -1.72 4.26
C ALA A 55 -15.30 -0.64 3.19
N LEU A 56 -15.19 -1.04 1.92
CA LEU A 56 -15.04 -0.08 0.80
C LEU A 56 -16.32 0.73 0.56
N ASP A 57 -17.48 0.11 0.72
CA ASP A 57 -18.78 0.76 0.61
C ASP A 57 -18.99 1.77 1.75
N ASP A 58 -18.66 1.38 2.99
CA ASP A 58 -18.71 2.27 4.16
C ASP A 58 -17.78 3.48 3.99
N LEU A 59 -16.56 3.26 3.48
CA LEU A 59 -15.62 4.35 3.18
C LEU A 59 -16.15 5.31 2.12
N ALA A 60 -16.83 4.78 1.09
CA ALA A 60 -17.42 5.59 0.04
C ALA A 60 -18.65 6.38 0.51
N ALA A 61 -19.43 5.83 1.45
CA ALA A 61 -20.61 6.49 1.99
C ALA A 61 -20.29 7.50 3.10
N GLY A 62 -19.24 7.24 3.89
CA GLY A 62 -18.98 7.93 5.15
C GLY A 62 -17.99 9.10 5.10
N SER A 63 -17.34 9.37 3.97
CA SER A 63 -16.30 10.42 3.89
C SER A 63 -16.53 11.37 2.71
N PRO A 64 -16.58 12.69 2.92
CA PRO A 64 -16.64 13.69 1.84
C PRO A 64 -15.30 13.83 1.07
N GLY A 65 -14.44 12.83 1.13
CA GLY A 65 -13.13 12.79 0.49
C GLY A 65 -13.11 12.04 -0.84
N PRO A 66 -11.94 11.98 -1.50
CA PRO A 66 -11.76 11.15 -2.68
C PRO A 66 -11.99 9.67 -2.34
N PRO A 67 -12.40 8.85 -3.33
CA PRO A 67 -12.55 7.42 -3.12
C PRO A 67 -11.21 6.81 -2.67
N PRO A 68 -11.23 5.77 -1.81
CA PRO A 68 -10.02 5.11 -1.37
C PRO A 68 -9.26 4.51 -2.56
N VAL A 69 -7.94 4.67 -2.56
CA VAL A 69 -7.03 3.92 -3.44
C VAL A 69 -7.05 2.47 -3.00
N VAL A 70 -7.11 1.53 -3.94
CA VAL A 70 -7.26 0.10 -3.63
C VAL A 70 -6.03 -0.66 -4.08
N ALA A 71 -5.39 -1.37 -3.15
CA ALA A 71 -4.26 -2.25 -3.42
C ALA A 71 -4.64 -3.72 -3.21
N TRP A 72 -4.43 -4.52 -4.25
CA TRP A 72 -4.45 -5.97 -4.14
C TRP A 72 -3.05 -6.49 -3.84
N THR A 73 -2.79 -6.62 -2.54
CA THR A 73 -1.53 -7.12 -1.99
C THR A 73 -1.40 -8.63 -2.17
N ARG A 74 -0.15 -9.12 -2.23
CA ARG A 74 0.14 -10.55 -2.51
C ARG A 74 -0.42 -10.97 -3.88
N ALA A 75 -0.18 -10.11 -4.86
CA ALA A 75 -0.56 -10.35 -6.26
C ALA A 75 0.11 -11.58 -6.87
N ASP A 76 1.18 -12.08 -6.23
CA ASP A 76 1.83 -13.35 -6.55
C ASP A 76 0.90 -14.56 -6.51
N ALA A 77 -0.21 -14.47 -5.77
CA ALA A 77 -1.23 -15.51 -5.76
C ALA A 77 -1.85 -15.78 -7.16
N ALA A 78 -1.69 -14.88 -8.13
CA ALA A 78 -2.08 -15.14 -9.52
C ALA A 78 -1.05 -15.94 -10.34
N GLY A 79 0.14 -16.22 -9.79
CA GLY A 79 1.19 -17.03 -10.42
C GLY A 79 2.04 -16.30 -11.47
N SER A 80 1.58 -15.17 -12.02
CA SER A 80 2.39 -14.30 -12.89
C SER A 80 1.90 -12.86 -12.84
N TRP A 81 2.77 -11.90 -13.18
CA TRP A 81 2.39 -10.49 -13.27
C TRP A 81 1.28 -10.21 -14.29
N ARG A 82 1.35 -10.85 -15.47
CA ARG A 82 0.27 -10.74 -16.46
C ARG A 82 -1.08 -11.24 -15.93
N ALA A 83 -1.07 -12.35 -15.18
CA ALA A 83 -2.28 -12.86 -14.55
C ALA A 83 -2.75 -11.97 -13.40
N ALA A 84 -1.82 -11.35 -12.67
CA ALA A 84 -2.11 -10.40 -11.62
C ALA A 84 -2.79 -9.13 -12.16
N ASP A 85 -2.26 -8.55 -13.23
CA ASP A 85 -2.84 -7.38 -13.91
C ASP A 85 -4.26 -7.70 -14.40
N ALA A 86 -4.43 -8.81 -15.10
CA ALA A 86 -5.74 -9.24 -15.59
C ALA A 86 -6.74 -9.52 -14.45
N TYR A 87 -6.28 -9.99 -13.29
CA TYR A 87 -7.15 -10.19 -12.13
C TYR A 87 -7.49 -8.86 -11.45
N ALA A 88 -6.52 -7.96 -11.32
CA ALA A 88 -6.74 -6.62 -10.78
C ALA A 88 -7.73 -5.81 -11.64
N GLU A 89 -7.64 -5.92 -12.97
CA GLU A 89 -8.61 -5.33 -13.90
C GLU A 89 -10.04 -5.86 -13.64
N ARG A 90 -10.22 -7.19 -13.56
CA ARG A 90 -11.53 -7.79 -13.22
C ARG A 90 -12.04 -7.35 -11.85
N LEU A 91 -11.16 -7.22 -10.87
CA LEU A 91 -11.52 -6.71 -9.55
C LEU A 91 -11.94 -5.23 -9.62
N GLY A 92 -11.29 -4.46 -10.49
CA GLY A 92 -11.63 -3.07 -10.73
C GLY A 92 -13.01 -2.89 -11.36
N ASP A 93 -13.37 -3.73 -12.33
CA ASP A 93 -14.71 -3.77 -12.91
C ASP A 93 -15.78 -4.06 -11.84
N VAL A 94 -15.49 -5.00 -10.94
CA VAL A 94 -16.40 -5.39 -9.85
C VAL A 94 -16.56 -4.29 -8.80
N LEU A 95 -15.50 -3.53 -8.52
CA LEU A 95 -15.52 -2.45 -7.52
C LEU A 95 -15.87 -1.08 -8.11
N GLY A 96 -15.98 -0.99 -9.44
CA GLY A 96 -16.17 0.27 -10.16
C GLY A 96 -15.02 1.26 -9.97
N ARG A 97 -13.80 0.79 -9.68
CA ARG A 97 -12.62 1.63 -9.44
C ARG A 97 -11.32 0.86 -9.66
N PRO A 98 -10.20 1.52 -10.00
CA PRO A 98 -8.92 0.84 -10.20
C PRO A 98 -8.46 0.05 -8.96
N VAL A 99 -7.95 -1.15 -9.20
CA VAL A 99 -7.27 -1.99 -8.20
C VAL A 99 -5.83 -2.15 -8.64
N ILE A 100 -4.89 -1.85 -7.74
CA ILE A 100 -3.47 -1.84 -8.05
C ILE A 100 -2.85 -3.11 -7.46
N PRO A 101 -2.36 -4.04 -8.29
CA PRO A 101 -1.67 -5.24 -7.82
C PRO A 101 -0.32 -4.88 -7.20
N VAL A 102 0.02 -5.48 -6.05
CA VAL A 102 1.24 -5.13 -5.29
C VAL A 102 1.88 -6.35 -4.63
N MET A 103 3.21 -6.41 -4.71
CA MET A 103 4.12 -7.35 -4.07
C MET A 103 5.18 -6.63 -3.24
N ALA A 104 4.75 -5.92 -2.18
CA ALA A 104 5.62 -5.08 -1.37
C ALA A 104 6.81 -5.81 -0.70
N LEU A 105 6.77 -7.15 -0.57
CA LEU A 105 7.90 -7.93 -0.09
C LEU A 105 9.14 -7.83 -0.99
N LEU A 106 8.96 -7.50 -2.28
CA LEU A 106 10.07 -7.36 -3.22
C LEU A 106 10.74 -5.99 -3.15
N ASP A 107 10.14 -5.04 -2.42
CA ASP A 107 10.65 -3.67 -2.34
C ASP A 107 11.86 -3.53 -1.39
N ASP A 108 11.91 -4.37 -0.35
CA ASP A 108 12.92 -4.31 0.72
C ASP A 108 13.68 -5.64 0.84
N VAL A 109 14.10 -6.18 -0.31
CA VAL A 109 14.96 -7.37 -0.34
C VAL A 109 16.34 -7.00 0.20
N ASP A 110 16.77 -7.69 1.25
CA ASP A 110 18.06 -7.46 1.90
C ASP A 110 19.20 -8.01 1.01
N PRO A 111 20.23 -7.21 0.69
CA PRO A 111 21.41 -7.67 -0.04
C PRO A 111 22.08 -8.92 0.59
N VAL A 112 21.93 -9.14 1.90
CA VAL A 112 22.47 -10.32 2.60
C VAL A 112 21.89 -11.64 2.09
N ASP A 113 20.71 -11.61 1.48
CA ASP A 113 20.03 -12.79 0.92
C ASP A 113 20.56 -13.17 -0.46
N LEU A 114 21.17 -12.24 -1.20
CA LEU A 114 21.57 -12.45 -2.59
C LEU A 114 22.57 -13.59 -2.80
N PRO A 115 23.58 -13.80 -1.92
CA PRO A 115 24.46 -14.96 -2.03
C PRO A 115 23.70 -16.29 -1.98
N ALA A 116 22.62 -16.37 -1.19
CA ALA A 116 21.79 -17.57 -1.13
C ALA A 116 20.96 -17.72 -2.41
N VAL A 117 20.34 -16.65 -2.88
CA VAL A 117 19.58 -16.64 -4.13
C VAL A 117 20.45 -17.05 -5.34
N ARG A 118 21.70 -16.57 -5.41
CA ARG A 118 22.67 -16.95 -6.46
C ARG A 118 23.02 -18.43 -6.42
N ARG A 119 23.33 -18.98 -5.25
CA ARG A 119 23.55 -20.43 -5.10
C ARG A 119 22.35 -21.25 -5.56
N LEU A 120 21.12 -20.81 -5.24
CA LEU A 120 19.91 -21.48 -5.69
C LEU A 120 19.73 -21.38 -7.21
N ALA A 121 20.09 -20.25 -7.83
CA ALA A 121 20.02 -20.06 -9.27
C ALA A 121 20.98 -20.98 -10.04
N GLU A 122 22.16 -21.26 -9.48
CA GLU A 122 23.15 -22.20 -10.03
C GLU A 122 22.75 -23.68 -9.87
N SER A 123 21.79 -23.97 -8.98
CA SER A 123 21.28 -25.33 -8.77
C SER A 123 20.17 -25.71 -9.77
N ASP A 124 19.85 -26.99 -9.88
CA ASP A 124 18.69 -27.49 -10.64
C ASP A 124 17.35 -27.32 -9.91
N LEU A 125 17.30 -26.54 -8.81
CA LEU A 125 16.07 -26.36 -8.03
C LEU A 125 14.98 -25.69 -8.86
N ALA A 126 13.90 -26.42 -9.14
CA ALA A 126 12.64 -25.84 -9.57
C ALA A 126 11.78 -25.58 -8.34
N LEU A 127 11.50 -24.31 -8.03
CA LEU A 127 10.71 -23.96 -6.85
C LEU A 127 9.27 -24.49 -7.02
N PRO A 128 8.79 -25.40 -6.16
CA PRO A 128 7.41 -25.88 -6.22
C PRO A 128 6.41 -24.75 -5.95
N GLU A 129 5.23 -24.83 -6.58
CA GLU A 129 4.13 -23.88 -6.31
C GLU A 129 3.56 -24.04 -4.89
N SER A 130 3.57 -25.27 -4.37
CA SER A 130 3.11 -25.53 -3.00
C SER A 130 4.11 -24.97 -1.99
N ALA A 131 3.64 -24.12 -1.08
CA ALA A 131 4.46 -23.57 -0.01
C ALA A 131 5.10 -24.66 0.88
N VAL A 132 4.41 -25.79 1.11
CA VAL A 132 4.95 -26.89 1.91
C VAL A 132 6.12 -27.55 1.17
N ALA A 133 5.92 -27.89 -0.11
CA ALA A 133 6.95 -28.50 -0.93
C ALA A 133 8.14 -27.55 -1.16
N ALA A 134 7.89 -26.25 -1.33
CA ALA A 134 8.95 -25.25 -1.45
C ALA A 134 9.79 -25.13 -0.18
N ARG A 135 9.17 -25.23 1.01
CA ARG A 135 9.91 -25.24 2.28
C ARG A 135 10.82 -26.45 2.40
N GLU A 136 10.33 -27.62 2.01
CA GLU A 136 11.14 -28.86 2.01
C GLU A 136 12.29 -28.75 1.02
N ALA A 137 12.03 -28.26 -0.20
CA ALA A 137 13.02 -28.17 -1.26
C ALA A 137 14.14 -27.16 -0.95
N LEU A 138 13.86 -26.10 -0.20
CA LEU A 138 14.86 -25.08 0.15
C LEU A 138 15.76 -25.47 1.33
N GLY A 139 15.34 -26.43 2.17
CA GLY A 139 16.12 -26.87 3.32
C GLY A 139 16.58 -25.70 4.22
N THR A 140 17.89 -25.46 4.29
CA THR A 140 18.48 -24.40 5.11
C THR A 140 18.15 -22.99 4.63
N ASP A 141 17.82 -22.82 3.35
CA ASP A 141 17.48 -21.52 2.75
C ASP A 141 15.98 -21.18 2.86
N VAL A 142 15.20 -21.97 3.61
CA VAL A 142 13.74 -21.78 3.80
C VAL A 142 13.36 -20.39 4.30
N GLY A 143 14.26 -19.69 5.00
CA GLY A 143 14.06 -18.32 5.46
C GLY A 143 13.80 -17.32 4.33
N LEU A 144 14.30 -17.61 3.12
CA LEU A 144 14.05 -16.77 1.93
C LEU A 144 12.58 -16.73 1.56
N LEU A 145 11.80 -17.80 1.78
CA LEU A 145 10.35 -17.78 1.49
C LEU A 145 9.61 -16.77 2.36
N SER A 146 10.04 -16.59 3.60
CA SER A 146 9.41 -15.62 4.50
C SER A 146 9.75 -14.17 4.14
N ARG A 147 10.93 -13.95 3.53
CA ARG A 147 11.42 -12.62 3.18
C ARG A 147 11.01 -12.19 1.77
N LEU A 148 11.20 -13.05 0.77
CA LEU A 148 10.91 -12.76 -0.64
C LEU A 148 9.55 -13.29 -1.11
N GLY A 149 8.95 -14.24 -0.39
CA GLY A 149 7.83 -15.02 -0.90
C GLY A 149 8.26 -16.03 -1.98
N GLY A 150 7.37 -16.97 -2.32
CA GLY A 150 7.65 -17.99 -3.33
C GLY A 150 7.85 -17.39 -4.72
N TYR A 151 6.98 -16.47 -5.12
CA TYR A 151 7.08 -15.80 -6.41
C TYR A 151 8.31 -14.88 -6.51
N GLY A 152 8.59 -14.08 -5.49
CA GLY A 152 9.78 -13.23 -5.47
C GLY A 152 11.07 -14.02 -5.62
N LEU A 153 11.16 -15.14 -4.90
CA LEU A 153 12.30 -16.05 -5.01
C LEU A 153 12.39 -16.68 -6.40
N ALA A 154 11.25 -17.12 -6.97
CA ALA A 154 11.22 -17.64 -8.33
C ALA A 154 11.63 -16.61 -9.39
N CYS A 155 11.20 -15.35 -9.26
CA CYS A 155 11.61 -14.25 -10.12
C CYS A 155 13.11 -13.98 -10.02
N ALA A 156 13.65 -13.90 -8.80
CA ALA A 156 15.07 -13.65 -8.57
C ALA A 156 15.95 -14.78 -9.14
N ILE A 157 15.56 -16.04 -8.89
CA ILE A 157 16.22 -17.23 -9.46
C ILE A 157 16.13 -17.21 -11.00
N GLY A 158 14.96 -16.92 -11.55
CA GLY A 158 14.74 -16.86 -13.00
C GLY A 158 15.59 -15.78 -13.68
N ALA A 159 15.67 -14.58 -13.09
CA ALA A 159 16.49 -13.48 -13.59
C ALA A 159 17.98 -13.87 -13.64
N LEU A 160 18.49 -14.45 -12.55
CA LEU A 160 19.88 -14.91 -12.47
C LEU A 160 20.19 -16.09 -13.40
N ARG A 161 19.23 -16.99 -13.65
CA ARG A 161 19.41 -18.04 -14.65
C ARG A 161 19.48 -17.50 -16.08
N GLY A 162 18.71 -16.45 -16.37
CA GLY A 162 18.77 -15.75 -17.66
C GLY A 162 20.04 -14.91 -17.84
N SER A 163 20.55 -14.32 -16.75
CA SER A 163 21.77 -13.51 -16.73
C SER A 163 22.58 -13.79 -15.46
N PRO A 164 23.45 -14.82 -15.45
CA PRO A 164 24.18 -15.23 -14.24
C PRO A 164 25.13 -14.16 -13.69
N SER A 165 25.67 -13.31 -14.56
CA SER A 165 26.57 -12.21 -14.21
C SER A 165 25.85 -10.89 -13.90
N MET A 166 24.51 -10.89 -13.81
CA MET A 166 23.74 -9.71 -13.43
C MET A 166 24.28 -9.14 -12.11
N PRO A 167 24.60 -7.83 -12.02
CA PRO A 167 24.98 -7.18 -10.77
C PRO A 167 23.90 -7.23 -9.68
N ASP A 168 24.29 -7.20 -8.41
CA ASP A 168 23.37 -7.28 -7.27
C ASP A 168 22.42 -6.07 -7.21
N ASP A 169 22.92 -4.87 -7.50
CA ASP A 169 22.15 -3.64 -7.56
C ASP A 169 21.11 -3.66 -8.69
N GLU A 170 21.46 -4.22 -9.85
CA GLU A 170 20.52 -4.42 -10.97
C GLU A 170 19.41 -5.42 -10.60
N LEU A 171 19.76 -6.54 -9.95
CA LEU A 171 18.77 -7.51 -9.47
C LEU A 171 17.82 -6.89 -8.43
N LEU A 172 18.36 -6.16 -7.45
CA LEU A 172 17.55 -5.49 -6.42
C LEU A 172 16.65 -4.41 -7.03
N ALA A 173 17.15 -3.62 -7.99
CA ALA A 173 16.34 -2.65 -8.71
C ALA A 173 15.20 -3.34 -9.47
N GLY A 174 15.49 -4.44 -10.17
CA GLY A 174 14.47 -5.22 -10.87
C GLY A 174 13.41 -5.81 -9.93
N LEU A 175 13.80 -6.30 -8.74
CA LEU A 175 12.85 -6.78 -7.74
C LEU A 175 11.98 -5.65 -7.16
N ARG A 176 12.56 -4.47 -6.93
CA ARG A 176 11.82 -3.27 -6.51
C ARG A 176 10.80 -2.83 -7.57
N ASP A 177 11.20 -2.82 -8.83
CA ASP A 177 10.28 -2.50 -9.93
C ASP A 177 9.13 -3.51 -10.00
N LEU A 178 9.45 -4.81 -9.83
CA LEU A 178 8.46 -5.88 -9.76
C LEU A 178 7.58 -5.85 -8.50
N SER A 179 7.87 -5.01 -7.50
CA SER A 179 7.03 -4.88 -6.31
C SER A 179 5.68 -4.22 -6.62
N GLY A 180 5.60 -3.42 -7.69
CA GLY A 180 4.41 -2.65 -8.05
C GLY A 180 4.07 -1.52 -7.07
N VAL A 181 4.91 -1.22 -6.08
CA VAL A 181 4.63 -0.16 -5.08
C VAL A 181 4.60 1.22 -5.74
N ASP A 182 5.46 1.48 -6.73
CA ASP A 182 5.50 2.77 -7.44
C ASP A 182 4.21 3.07 -8.22
N ALA A 183 3.46 2.04 -8.64
CA ALA A 183 2.17 2.21 -9.29
C ALA A 183 1.11 2.85 -8.36
N LEU A 184 1.32 2.85 -7.05
CA LEU A 184 0.45 3.51 -6.08
C LEU A 184 0.67 5.02 -6.00
N LEU A 185 1.82 5.54 -6.44
CA LEU A 185 2.21 6.93 -6.17
C LEU A 185 1.29 7.94 -6.86
N ALA A 186 1.00 7.76 -8.15
CA ALA A 186 0.13 8.68 -8.87
C ALA A 186 -1.33 8.67 -8.35
N PRO A 187 -1.96 7.51 -8.10
CA PRO A 187 -3.29 7.45 -7.45
C PRO A 187 -3.31 8.07 -6.05
N LEU A 188 -2.26 7.88 -5.25
CA LEU A 188 -2.15 8.50 -3.93
C LEU A 188 -1.99 10.02 -4.03
N ALA A 189 -1.18 10.51 -4.97
CA ALA A 189 -1.04 11.94 -5.22
C ALA A 189 -2.39 12.56 -5.61
N ALA A 190 -3.13 11.94 -6.52
CA ALA A 190 -4.48 12.38 -6.90
C ALA A 190 -5.46 12.36 -5.70
N ALA A 191 -5.33 11.39 -4.80
CA ALA A 191 -6.12 11.37 -3.56
C ALA A 191 -5.72 12.47 -2.56
N PHE A 192 -4.51 13.05 -2.67
CA PHE A 192 -4.09 14.20 -1.88
C PHE A 192 -4.51 15.55 -2.48
N ASP A 193 -5.00 15.58 -3.72
CA ASP A 193 -5.50 16.81 -4.32
C ASP A 193 -6.65 17.39 -3.48
N GLY A 194 -6.58 18.68 -3.20
CA GLY A 194 -7.58 19.40 -2.40
C GLY A 194 -7.51 19.13 -0.88
N HIS A 195 -6.43 18.52 -0.38
CA HIS A 195 -6.36 18.17 1.04
C HIS A 195 -6.28 19.39 1.96
N GLU A 196 -5.69 20.51 1.52
CA GLU A 196 -5.60 21.73 2.32
C GLU A 196 -6.99 22.33 2.55
N GLU A 197 -7.79 22.45 1.48
CA GLU A 197 -9.16 22.95 1.55
C GLU A 197 -10.06 22.02 2.38
N ARG A 198 -9.91 20.69 2.24
CA ARG A 198 -10.64 19.72 3.07
C ARG A 198 -10.29 19.86 4.54
N ARG A 199 -9.00 19.97 4.89
CA ARG A 199 -8.55 20.18 6.27
C ARG A 199 -9.07 21.48 6.85
N GLU A 200 -9.16 22.54 6.04
CA GLU A 200 -9.73 23.82 6.45
C GLU A 200 -11.23 23.71 6.71
N ALA A 201 -11.99 23.10 5.80
CA ALA A 201 -13.42 22.88 5.98
C ALA A 201 -13.72 22.03 7.22
N GLU A 202 -12.99 20.92 7.42
CA GLU A 202 -13.09 20.09 8.64
C GLU A 202 -12.81 20.89 9.91
N PHE A 203 -11.81 21.78 9.88
CA PHE A 203 -11.48 22.62 11.02
C PHE A 203 -12.57 23.66 11.31
N GLU A 204 -13.14 24.30 10.29
CA GLU A 204 -14.27 25.21 10.45
C GLU A 204 -15.50 24.51 11.02
N ASP A 205 -15.84 23.32 10.52
CA ASP A 205 -16.96 22.54 11.03
C ASP A 205 -16.77 22.13 12.49
N LEU A 206 -15.56 21.73 12.87
CA LEU A 206 -15.23 21.48 14.27
C LEU A 206 -15.39 22.72 15.15
N LEU A 207 -14.96 23.90 14.68
CA LEU A 207 -15.17 25.15 15.41
C LEU A 207 -16.65 25.51 15.55
N ARG A 208 -17.45 25.32 14.50
CA ARG A 208 -18.91 25.52 14.56
C ARG A 208 -19.56 24.59 15.58
N ILE A 209 -19.18 23.31 15.58
CA ILE A 209 -19.66 22.33 16.58
C ILE A 209 -19.29 22.79 17.99
N VAL A 210 -18.03 23.15 18.24
CA VAL A 210 -17.59 23.62 19.57
C VAL A 210 -18.35 24.86 20.00
N ALA A 211 -18.55 25.84 19.13
CA ALA A 211 -19.32 27.05 19.43
C ALA A 211 -20.76 26.75 19.85
N VAL A 212 -21.37 25.71 19.26
CA VAL A 212 -22.74 25.29 19.58
C VAL A 212 -22.80 24.44 20.85
N THR A 213 -21.84 23.56 21.08
CA THR A 213 -21.94 22.50 22.11
C THR A 213 -21.18 22.79 23.40
N ASP A 214 -20.20 23.70 23.39
CA ASP A 214 -19.33 23.97 24.55
C ASP A 214 -19.41 25.44 24.96
N CYS A 215 -20.32 25.75 25.89
CA CYS A 215 -20.53 27.10 26.42
C CYS A 215 -19.25 27.72 27.04
N ALA A 216 -18.29 26.91 27.51
CA ALA A 216 -17.07 27.42 28.12
C ALA A 216 -16.00 27.82 27.08
N ARG A 217 -16.09 27.29 25.85
CA ARG A 217 -15.15 27.55 24.75
C ARG A 217 -15.76 28.29 23.57
N ARG A 218 -17.05 28.63 23.68
CA ARG A 218 -17.83 29.28 22.63
C ARG A 218 -17.22 30.61 22.16
N ASP A 219 -16.94 31.51 23.09
CA ASP A 219 -16.43 32.86 22.76
C ASP A 219 -15.07 32.79 22.03
N ASP A 220 -14.22 31.84 22.42
CA ASP A 220 -12.95 31.58 21.77
C ASP A 220 -13.13 31.03 20.34
N ALA A 221 -14.05 30.09 20.16
CA ALA A 221 -14.36 29.53 18.84
C ALA A 221 -14.99 30.57 17.89
N GLU A 222 -15.94 31.38 18.39
CA GLU A 222 -16.57 32.46 17.61
C GLU A 222 -15.56 33.53 17.20
N ARG A 223 -14.64 33.92 18.09
CA ARG A 223 -13.56 34.86 17.77
C ARG A 223 -12.64 34.36 16.66
N ILE A 224 -12.23 33.08 16.71
CA ILE A 224 -11.38 32.49 15.67
C ILE A 224 -12.09 32.47 14.30
N LEU A 225 -13.40 32.19 14.28
CA LEU A 225 -14.19 32.22 13.04
C LEU A 225 -14.30 33.64 12.47
N LEU A 226 -14.54 34.65 13.31
CA LEU A 226 -14.64 36.05 12.89
C LEU A 226 -13.32 36.61 12.34
N ASP A 227 -12.20 36.32 13.01
CA ASP A 227 -10.87 36.74 12.57
C ASP A 227 -10.50 36.17 11.18
N ARG A 228 -11.01 34.98 10.84
CA ARG A 228 -10.80 34.36 9.53
C ARG A 228 -11.67 34.98 8.45
N LEU A 229 -12.95 35.23 8.74
CA LEU A 229 -13.87 35.94 7.82
C LEU A 229 -13.32 37.32 7.42
N GLY A 230 -12.74 38.06 8.37
CA GLY A 230 -12.12 39.37 8.11
C GLY A 230 -10.82 39.35 7.31
N ARG A 231 -10.18 38.18 7.12
CA ARG A 231 -8.97 38.01 6.28
C ARG A 231 -9.28 37.55 4.86
N ALA A 232 -10.48 37.02 4.64
CA ALA A 232 -10.96 36.56 3.34
C ALA A 232 -11.74 37.65 2.56
N SER A 233 -11.95 38.82 3.16
CA SER A 233 -12.60 40.01 2.57
C SER A 233 -11.57 41.04 2.12
#